data_AF-A0AA95MLC2-F1
#
_entry.id   AF-A0AA95MLC2-F1
#
_cell.length_a   1.000
_cell.length_b   1.000
_cell.length_c   1.000
_cell.angle_alpha   90.00
_cell.angle_beta   90.00
_cell.angle_gamma   90.00
#
_symmetry.space_group_name_H-M   'P 1'
#
loop_
_entity.id
_entity.type
_entity.pdbx_description
1 polymer ?
#
loop_
_entity_poly.entity_id
_entity_poly.type
_entity_poly.pdbx_seq_one_letter_code
_entity_poly.pdbx_strand_id
1 'polypeptide(L)'
;MNQNQQKIQNPETQVPKTPQMNERDFINDLLTTEKYMTTSYSMAMHEASHQGLYQDIMQIFTETQQCQRDLYDLMFRKGWYAIEQANQQKLQQSYQQFQGYTNQFPSGGTVQ
;
A
#
# COMPACT_ATOMS: atom_id res chain seq x y z
N MET A 1 19.07 25.47 -6.99
CA MET A 1 18.69 24.06 -7.23
C MET A 1 18.39 23.43 -5.88
N ASN A 2 17.13 23.44 -5.43
CA ASN A 2 16.71 22.75 -4.20
C ASN A 2 15.78 21.60 -4.59
N GLN A 3 16.38 20.48 -4.95
CA GLN A 3 15.73 19.17 -4.89
C GLN A 3 16.28 18.48 -3.65
N ASN A 4 15.47 17.63 -3.02
CA ASN A 4 15.83 16.66 -1.98
C ASN A 4 15.49 17.03 -0.55
N GLN A 5 14.22 16.83 -0.19
CA GLN A 5 13.86 16.03 1.00
C GLN A 5 12.40 15.56 0.86
N GLN A 6 12.16 14.60 -0.04
CA GLN A 6 10.84 14.00 -0.29
C GLN A 6 10.65 12.61 0.33
N LYS A 7 11.61 12.12 1.13
CA LYS A 7 11.57 10.76 1.69
C LYS A 7 11.21 10.80 3.18
N ILE A 8 10.08 10.20 3.54
CA ILE A 8 9.61 10.04 4.92
C ILE A 8 10.05 8.66 5.42
N GLN A 9 10.90 8.63 6.45
CA GLN A 9 11.49 7.41 7.01
C GLN A 9 11.96 7.70 8.44
N ASN A 10 11.83 6.73 9.35
CA ASN A 10 12.43 6.82 10.69
C ASN A 10 13.94 6.50 10.65
N PRO A 11 14.72 6.84 11.70
CA PRO A 11 16.12 6.44 11.78
C PRO A 11 16.32 4.94 11.56
N GLU A 12 17.23 4.58 10.65
CA GLU A 12 17.46 3.19 10.26
C GLU A 12 18.20 2.42 11.34
N THR A 13 17.60 1.31 11.79
CA THR A 13 18.27 0.32 12.64
C THR A 13 19.27 -0.47 11.80
N GLN A 14 20.53 -0.51 12.24
CA GLN A 14 21.59 -1.19 11.51
C GLN A 14 21.42 -2.71 11.57
N VAL A 15 21.57 -3.37 10.42
CA VAL A 15 21.58 -4.82 10.29
C VAL A 15 22.87 -5.27 9.57
N PRO A 16 23.41 -6.47 9.88
CA PRO A 16 24.58 -6.99 9.19
C PRO A 16 24.35 -7.09 7.68
N LYS A 17 25.30 -6.60 6.90
CA LYS A 17 25.30 -6.71 5.43
C LYS A 17 26.18 -7.87 5.01
N THR A 18 25.61 -9.06 5.07
CA THR A 18 26.28 -10.33 4.75
C THR A 18 25.52 -11.06 3.63
N PRO A 19 26.11 -12.09 3.01
CA PRO A 19 25.38 -12.94 2.06
C PRO A 19 24.19 -13.69 2.70
N GLN A 20 24.22 -13.91 4.01
CA GLN A 20 23.10 -14.48 4.76
C GLN A 20 21.99 -13.44 4.94
N MET A 21 20.74 -13.88 4.84
CA MET A 21 19.57 -13.04 5.11
C MET A 21 19.62 -12.48 6.53
N ASN A 22 19.43 -11.17 6.65
CA ASN A 22 19.26 -10.51 7.94
C ASN A 22 17.77 -10.24 8.23
N GLU A 23 17.48 -9.67 9.39
CA GLU A 23 16.12 -9.33 9.84
C GLU A 23 15.34 -8.47 8.82
N ARG A 24 16.03 -7.51 8.18
CA ARG A 24 15.42 -6.66 7.14
C ARG A 24 15.09 -7.47 5.90
N ASP A 25 15.89 -8.45 5.52
CA ASP A 25 15.62 -9.29 4.35
C ASP A 25 14.43 -10.21 4.63
N PHE A 26 14.40 -10.87 5.79
CA PHE A 26 13.27 -11.73 6.20
C PHE A 26 11.96 -10.95 6.27
N ILE A 27 11.93 -9.79 6.92
CA ILE A 27 10.68 -9.03 7.05
C ILE A 27 10.20 -8.47 5.69
N ASN A 28 11.10 -8.18 4.75
CA ASN A 28 10.72 -7.80 3.39
C ASN A 28 10.07 -8.97 2.64
N ASP A 29 10.62 -10.17 2.78
CA ASP A 29 10.06 -11.39 2.18
C ASP A 29 8.67 -11.68 2.74
N LEU A 30 8.52 -11.62 4.07
CA LEU A 30 7.23 -11.77 4.75
C LEU A 30 6.23 -10.71 4.27
N LEU A 31 6.60 -9.43 4.28
CA LEU A 31 5.72 -8.34 3.84
C LEU A 31 5.27 -8.51 2.38
N THR A 32 6.16 -9.00 1.52
CA THR A 32 5.85 -9.24 0.10
C THR A 32 4.87 -10.39 -0.05
N THR A 33 5.08 -11.48 0.70
CA THR A 33 4.16 -12.61 0.77
C THR A 33 2.77 -12.17 1.22
N GLU A 34 2.67 -11.43 2.33
CA GLU A 34 1.39 -10.98 2.85
C GLU A 34 0.63 -10.11 1.84
N LYS A 35 1.31 -9.18 1.14
CA LYS A 35 0.71 -8.36 0.07
C LYS A 35 0.14 -9.21 -1.07
N TYR A 36 0.87 -10.26 -1.45
CA TYR A 36 0.42 -11.18 -2.49
C TYR A 36 -0.82 -11.95 -2.02
N MET A 37 -0.82 -12.46 -0.79
CA MET A 37 -1.94 -13.19 -0.19
C MET A 37 -3.19 -12.32 -0.10
N THR A 38 -3.07 -11.08 0.41
CA THR A 38 -4.22 -10.15 0.50
C THR A 38 -4.83 -9.85 -0.87
N THR A 39 -4.02 -9.70 -1.90
CA THR A 39 -4.50 -9.48 -3.27
C THR A 39 -5.23 -10.71 -3.80
N SER A 40 -4.67 -11.89 -3.57
CA SER A 40 -5.22 -13.16 -4.04
C SER A 40 -6.55 -13.49 -3.37
N TYR A 41 -6.64 -13.30 -2.05
CA TYR A 41 -7.89 -13.50 -1.31
C TYR A 41 -8.97 -12.49 -1.71
N SER A 42 -8.61 -11.23 -1.97
CA SER A 42 -9.56 -10.24 -2.51
C SER A 42 -10.20 -10.71 -3.81
N MET A 43 -9.39 -11.21 -4.75
CA MET A 43 -9.91 -11.79 -6.01
C MET A 43 -10.78 -13.02 -5.75
N ALA A 44 -10.35 -13.95 -4.88
CA ALA A 44 -11.12 -15.15 -4.56
C ALA A 44 -12.49 -14.80 -3.93
N MET A 45 -12.56 -13.79 -3.06
CA MET A 45 -13.81 -13.33 -2.47
C MET A 45 -14.76 -12.71 -3.50
N HIS A 46 -14.24 -11.95 -4.49
CA HIS A 46 -15.08 -11.39 -5.55
C HIS A 46 -15.76 -12.47 -6.40
N GLU A 47 -15.14 -13.65 -6.53
CA GLU A 47 -15.63 -14.75 -7.35
C GLU A 47 -16.32 -15.85 -6.53
N ALA A 48 -16.37 -15.72 -5.19
CA ALA A 48 -16.98 -16.71 -4.31
C ALA A 48 -18.52 -16.65 -4.39
N SER A 49 -19.12 -17.64 -5.05
CA SER A 49 -20.58 -17.76 -5.19
C SER A 49 -21.27 -18.37 -3.95
N HIS A 50 -20.51 -19.00 -3.05
CA HIS A 50 -21.02 -19.61 -1.83
C HIS A 50 -20.71 -18.75 -0.59
N GLN A 51 -21.75 -18.39 0.16
CA GLN A 51 -21.64 -17.48 1.30
C GLN A 51 -20.74 -17.99 2.43
N GLY A 52 -20.74 -19.29 2.74
CA GLY A 52 -19.89 -19.85 3.79
C GLY A 52 -18.40 -19.75 3.41
N LEU A 53 -18.07 -20.14 2.18
CA LEU A 53 -16.71 -20.04 1.66
C LEU A 53 -16.24 -18.58 1.59
N TYR A 54 -17.12 -17.66 1.20
CA TYR A 54 -16.81 -16.23 1.26
C TYR A 54 -16.44 -15.78 2.68
N GLN A 55 -17.21 -16.21 3.69
CA GLN A 55 -16.94 -15.85 5.09
C GLN A 55 -15.61 -16.43 5.59
N ASP A 56 -15.30 -17.68 5.25
CA ASP A 56 -14.04 -18.32 5.62
C ASP A 56 -12.84 -17.57 5.02
N ILE A 57 -12.91 -17.24 3.72
CA ILE A 57 -11.84 -16.48 3.04
C ILE A 57 -11.74 -15.07 3.63
N MET A 58 -12.87 -14.41 3.94
CA MET A 58 -12.88 -13.08 4.55
C MET A 58 -12.19 -13.06 5.92
N GLN A 59 -12.39 -14.11 6.73
CA GLN A 59 -11.69 -14.23 8.00
C GLN A 59 -10.18 -14.31 7.80
N ILE A 60 -9.73 -15.24 6.94
CA ILE A 60 -8.29 -15.42 6.65
C ILE A 60 -7.70 -14.14 6.06
N PHE A 61 -8.40 -13.49 5.14
CA PHE A 61 -8.01 -12.21 4.55
C PHE A 61 -7.80 -11.13 5.63
N THR A 62 -8.71 -11.04 6.60
CA THR A 62 -8.66 -10.04 7.67
C THR A 62 -7.43 -10.26 8.56
N GLU A 63 -7.14 -11.51 8.93
CA GLU A 63 -5.96 -11.87 9.72
C GLU A 63 -4.66 -11.58 8.94
N THR A 64 -4.61 -11.97 7.67
CA THR A 64 -3.48 -11.73 6.73
C THR A 64 -3.21 -10.23 6.56
N GLN A 65 -4.27 -9.44 6.35
CA GLN A 65 -4.18 -7.98 6.20
C GLN A 65 -3.66 -7.31 7.49
N GLN A 66 -4.07 -7.80 8.65
CA GLN A 66 -3.54 -7.29 9.92
C GLN A 66 -2.05 -7.62 10.09
N CYS A 67 -1.63 -8.84 9.74
CA CYS A 67 -0.22 -9.23 9.72
C CYS A 67 0.61 -8.33 8.79
N GLN A 68 0.14 -8.13 7.55
CA GLN A 68 0.74 -7.22 6.58
C GLN A 68 0.96 -5.83 7.19
N ARG A 69 -0.06 -5.30 7.87
CA ARG A 69 -0.02 -3.97 8.50
C ARG A 69 1.02 -3.92 9.62
N ASP A 70 1.07 -4.93 10.47
CA ASP A 70 2.00 -4.98 11.60
C ASP A 70 3.46 -5.08 11.12
N LEU A 71 3.72 -5.89 10.07
CA LEU A 71 5.03 -5.96 9.42
C LEU A 71 5.45 -4.61 8.85
N TYR A 72 4.54 -3.93 8.14
CA TYR A 72 4.79 -2.60 7.61
C TYR A 72 5.13 -1.58 8.71
N ASP A 73 4.32 -1.54 9.78
CA ASP A 73 4.53 -0.61 10.89
C ASP A 73 5.86 -0.89 11.60
N LEU A 74 6.23 -2.16 11.77
CA LEU A 74 7.53 -2.56 12.32
C LEU A 74 8.67 -2.10 11.42
N MET A 75 8.61 -2.36 10.11
CA MET A 75 9.62 -1.91 9.17
C MET A 75 9.75 -0.38 9.13
N PHE A 76 8.63 0.33 9.19
CA PHE A 76 8.64 1.79 9.24
C PHE A 76 9.28 2.30 10.53
N ARG A 77 8.95 1.73 11.71
CA ARG A 77 9.59 2.04 13.00
C ARG A 77 11.09 1.79 13.01
N LYS A 78 11.53 0.69 12.38
CA LYS A 78 12.96 0.34 12.23
C LYS A 78 13.69 1.19 11.20
N GLY A 79 12.99 2.06 10.47
CA GLY A 79 13.55 2.83 9.37
C GLY A 79 13.97 1.94 8.20
N TRP A 80 13.36 0.77 8.00
CA TRP A 80 13.63 -0.11 6.86
C TRP A 80 12.66 0.10 5.70
N TYR A 81 11.56 0.84 5.94
CA TYR A 81 10.60 1.24 4.93
C TYR A 81 10.55 2.77 4.83
N ALA A 82 10.47 3.29 3.61
CA ALA A 82 10.38 4.71 3.36
C ALA A 82 9.27 5.04 2.37
N ILE A 83 8.68 6.22 2.54
CA ILE A 83 7.59 6.70 1.69
C ILE A 83 8.08 7.96 0.97
N GLU A 84 7.83 8.04 -0.32
CA GLU A 84 8.08 9.26 -1.08
C GLU A 84 6.86 10.16 -1.02
N GLN A 85 7.06 11.43 -0.72
CA GLN A 85 6.03 12.44 -0.84
C GLN A 85 5.62 12.58 -2.30
N ALA A 86 4.31 12.60 -2.54
CA ALA A 86 3.78 12.88 -3.85
C ALA A 86 4.28 14.26 -4.34
N ASN A 87 4.67 14.33 -5.61
CA ASN A 87 5.06 15.60 -6.22
C ASN A 87 3.83 16.53 -6.28
N GLN A 88 3.89 17.65 -5.57
CA GLN A 88 2.77 18.60 -5.48
C GLN A 88 2.32 19.15 -6.84
N GLN A 89 3.25 19.39 -7.77
CA GLN A 89 2.90 19.85 -9.12
C GLN A 89 2.12 18.79 -9.88
N LYS A 90 2.56 17.52 -9.81
CA LYS A 90 1.81 16.41 -10.42
C LYS A 90 0.43 16.26 -9.80
N LEU A 91 0.32 16.41 -8.48
CA LEU A 91 -0.96 16.35 -7.76
C LEU A 91 -1.91 17.46 -8.22
N GLN A 92 -1.43 18.70 -8.35
CA GLN A 92 -2.22 19.82 -8.85
C GLN A 92 -2.63 19.65 -10.33
N GLN A 93 -1.72 19.12 -11.16
CA GLN A 93 -2.03 18.81 -12.57
C GLN A 93 -3.12 17.75 -12.68
N SER A 94 -3.03 16.64 -11.95
CA SER A 94 -4.07 15.61 -11.93
C SER A 94 -5.40 16.18 -11.44
N TYR A 95 -5.39 17.00 -10.38
CA TYR A 95 -6.61 17.65 -9.89
C TYR A 95 -7.29 18.50 -10.98
N GLN A 96 -6.53 19.38 -11.66
CA GLN A 96 -7.06 20.21 -12.75
C GLN A 96 -7.57 19.38 -13.93
N GLN A 97 -6.87 18.31 -14.29
CA GLN A 97 -7.28 17.39 -15.36
C GLN A 97 -8.63 16.75 -15.06
N PHE A 98 -8.81 16.18 -13.86
CA PHE A 98 -10.07 15.55 -13.46
C PHE A 98 -11.20 16.57 -13.24
N GLN A 99 -10.89 17.78 -12.77
CA GLN A 99 -11.84 18.89 -12.74
C GLN A 99 -12.31 19.25 -14.16
N GLY A 100 -11.44 19.17 -15.17
CA GLY A 100 -11.83 19.36 -16.57
C GLY A 100 -12.82 18.31 -17.07
N TYR A 101 -12.73 17.06 -16.59
CA TYR A 101 -13.64 15.98 -16.98
C TYR A 101 -15.07 16.20 -16.47
N THR A 102 -15.30 16.99 -15.42
CA THR A 102 -16.66 17.28 -14.96
C THR A 102 -17.50 18.02 -16.00
N ASN A 103 -16.85 18.74 -16.93
CA ASN A 103 -17.52 19.42 -18.04
C ASN A 103 -18.06 18.46 -19.12
N GLN A 104 -17.64 17.19 -19.09
CA GLN A 104 -18.10 16.15 -20.01
C GLN A 104 -19.30 15.38 -19.46
N PHE A 105 -19.76 15.69 -18.24
CA PHE A 105 -20.91 15.02 -17.66
C PHE A 105 -22.22 15.45 -18.35
N PRO A 106 -23.17 14.51 -18.59
CA PRO A 106 -24.39 14.77 -19.36
C PRO A 106 -25.31 15.85 -18.80
N SER A 107 -25.24 16.10 -17.48
CA SER A 107 -25.96 17.16 -16.78
C SER A 107 -24.91 18.17 -16.32
N GLY A 108 -24.86 19.34 -16.94
CA GLY A 108 -23.83 20.35 -16.65
C GLY A 108 -23.68 20.63 -15.15
N GLY A 109 -22.62 20.08 -14.56
CA GLY A 109 -21.92 20.59 -13.38
C GLY A 109 -22.70 20.91 -12.11
N THR A 110 -23.92 20.41 -11.90
CA THR A 110 -24.62 20.56 -10.62
C THR A 110 -24.71 19.22 -9.90
N VAL A 111 -23.70 18.94 -9.07
CA VAL A 111 -23.86 18.00 -7.95
C VAL A 111 -24.63 18.80 -6.88
N GLN A 112 -25.85 18.38 -6.54
CA GLN A 112 -26.56 18.89 -5.36
C GLN A 112 -25.85 18.48 -4.07
#